data_AF-A0A4C1VMB0-F1
#
_entry.id   AF-A0A4C1VMB0-F1
#
_cell.length_a   1.000
_cell.length_b   1.000
_cell.length_c   1.000
_cell.angle_alpha   90.00
_cell.angle_beta   90.00
_cell.angle_gamma   90.00
#
_symmetry.space_group_name_H-M   'P 1'
#
loop_
_entity.id
_entity.type
_entity.pdbx_description
1 polymer ?
#
loop_
_entity_poly.entity_id
_entity_poly.type
_entity_poly.pdbx_seq_one_letter_code
_entity_poly.pdbx_strand_id
1 'polypeptide(L)' 'MEILKGESLEAIHIPLKSEEVVILITNSNVKHQLTGSEYPQRRQQCQTAAKLLGLASLRDATMEDLKSWYIF' A
#
# COMPACT_ATOMS: atom_id res chain seq x y z
N MET A 1 12.85 8.03 -12.22
CA MET A 1 11.62 7.61 -11.50
C MET A 1 11.57 8.41 -10.22
N GLU A 2 10.40 8.89 -9.81
CA GLU A 2 10.26 9.58 -8.53
C GLU A 2 9.50 8.66 -7.57
N ILE A 3 10.06 8.47 -6.37
CA ILE A 3 9.36 7.77 -5.28
C ILE A 3 8.79 8.83 -4.35
N LEU A 4 7.48 8.74 -4.09
CA LEU A 4 6.75 9.61 -3.18
C LEU A 4 6.54 8.92 -1.84
N LYS A 5 6.90 9.61 -0.76
CA LYS A 5 6.62 9.18 0.61
C LYS A 5 5.27 9.75 1.05
N GLY A 6 4.25 8.90 1.13
CA GLY A 6 2.85 9.32 1.33
C GLY A 6 2.55 10.06 2.63
N GLU A 7 3.39 9.91 3.67
CA GLU A 7 3.23 10.58 4.98
C GLU A 7 3.82 12.00 5.01
N SER A 8 4.99 12.21 4.40
CA SER A 8 5.71 13.50 4.41
C SER A 8 5.56 14.29 3.11
N LEU A 9 4.93 13.70 2.09
CA LEU A 9 4.84 14.25 0.73
C LEU A 9 6.21 14.53 0.09
N GLU A 10 7.27 13.95 0.65
CA GLU A 10 8.62 14.07 0.12
C GLU A 10 8.76 13.24 -1.16
N ALA A 11 9.37 13.84 -2.17
CA ALA A 11 9.69 13.19 -3.44
C ALA A 11 11.20 12.99 -3.54
N ILE A 12 11.62 11.77 -3.87
CA ILE A 12 13.02 11.44 -4.11
C ILE A 12 13.16 10.96 -5.55
N HIS A 13 14.03 11.62 -6.31
CA HIS A 13 14.36 11.20 -7.67
C HIS A 13 15.35 10.03 -7.64
N ILE A 14 14.94 8.90 -8.22
CA ILE A 14 15.74 7.69 -8.38
C ILE A 14 15.94 7.43 -9.88
N PRO A 15 17.17 7.56 -10.39
CA PRO A 15 17.45 7.30 -11.79
C PRO A 15 17.33 5.79 -12.08
N LEU A 16 16.44 5.42 -13.00
CA LEU A 16 16.38 4.08 -13.58
C LEU A 16 17.38 4.01 -14.74
N LYS A 17 18.64 3.76 -14.43
CA LYS A 17 19.72 3.64 -15.42
C LYS A 17 20.09 2.16 -15.57
N SER A 18 19.48 1.51 -16.55
CA SER A 18 19.91 0.19 -17.01
C SER A 18 19.52 0.06 -18.47
N GLU A 19 20.49 -0.27 -19.33
CA GLU A 19 20.25 -0.53 -20.76
C GLU A 19 19.75 -1.96 -21.00
N GLU A 20 19.89 -2.84 -20.00
CA GLU A 20 19.54 -4.27 -20.08
C GLU A 20 18.13 -4.57 -19.54
N VAL A 21 17.48 -3.59 -18.88
CA VAL A 21 16.20 -3.79 -18.20
C VAL A 21 15.12 -2.94 -18.83
N VAL A 22 13.99 -3.57 -19.14
CA VAL A 22 12.78 -2.91 -19.65
C VAL A 22 11.61 -3.13 -18.71
N ILE A 23 10.75 -2.13 -18.58
CA ILE A 23 9.46 -2.26 -17.87
C ILE A 23 8.37 -2.42 -18.91
N LEU A 24 7.85 -3.64 -19.06
CA LEU A 24 6.72 -3.92 -19.92
C LEU A 24 5.42 -3.81 -19.12
N ILE A 25 4.51 -2.93 -19.56
CA ILE A 25 3.18 -2.81 -19.00
C ILE A 25 2.21 -3.60 -19.88
N THR A 26 1.60 -4.65 -19.33
CA THR A 26 0.58 -5.45 -20.04
C THR A 26 -0.80 -5.18 -19.45
N ASN A 27 -1.68 -4.59 -20.26
CA ASN A 27 -3.08 -4.41 -19.89
C ASN A 27 -3.85 -5.71 -20.11
N SER A 28 -4.51 -6.24 -19.08
CA SER A 28 -5.32 -7.47 -19.18
C SER A 28 -6.51 -7.32 -20.14
N ASN A 29 -6.90 -6.08 -20.49
CA ASN A 29 -8.08 -5.75 -21.31
C ASN A 29 -9.42 -6.28 -20.75
N VAL A 30 -9.42 -6.82 -19.53
CA VAL A 30 -10.63 -7.24 -18.82
C VAL A 30 -11.10 -6.10 -17.94
N LYS A 31 -12.33 -5.63 -18.19
CA LYS A 31 -13.01 -4.70 -17.28
C LYS A 31 -13.93 -5.49 -16.36
N HIS A 32 -13.45 -5.87 -15.19
CA HIS A 32 -14.36 -6.25 -14.11
C HIS A 32 -15.19 -5.01 -13.75
N GLN A 33 -16.52 -5.14 -13.65
CA GLN A 33 -17.33 -4.09 -13.04
C GLN A 33 -16.82 -3.89 -11.61
N LEU A 34 -16.09 -2.80 -11.38
CA LEU A 34 -15.79 -2.33 -10.04
C LEU A 34 -17.14 -1.84 -9.48
N THR A 35 -17.92 -2.75 -8.91
CA THR A 35 -18.95 -2.39 -7.93
C THR A 35 -18.17 -1.62 -6.87
N GLY A 36 -18.27 -0.29 -6.88
CA GLY A 36 -17.29 0.63 -6.26
C GLY A 36 -17.10 0.51 -4.74
N SER A 37 -17.61 -0.55 -4.11
CA SER A 37 -17.53 -0.89 -2.69
C SER A 37 -16.19 -1.49 -2.27
N GLU A 38 -15.48 -2.22 -3.14
CA GLU A 38 -14.30 -3.00 -2.72
C GLU A 38 -13.16 -2.13 -2.16
N TYR A 39 -12.85 -1.02 -2.84
CA TYR A 39 -11.78 -0.14 -2.40
C TYR A 39 -12.14 0.62 -1.10
N PRO A 40 -13.33 1.26 -0.99
CA PRO A 40 -13.78 1.83 0.28
C PRO A 40 -13.80 0.83 1.44
N GLN A 41 -14.25 -0.40 1.18
CA GLN A 41 -14.28 -1.46 2.19
C GLN A 41 -12.87 -1.81 2.67
N ARG A 42 -11.91 -2.01 1.76
CA ARG A 42 -10.49 -2.25 2.10
C ARG A 42 -9.90 -1.09 2.90
N ARG A 43 -10.20 0.15 2.50
CA ARG A 43 -9.76 1.34 3.24
C ARG A 43 -10.32 1.36 4.66
N GLN A 44 -11.60 1.07 4.84
CA GLN A 44 -12.23 1.01 6.16
C GLN A 44 -11.62 -0.10 7.01
N GLN A 45 -11.35 -1.28 6.44
CA GLN A 45 -10.69 -2.38 7.14
C GLN A 45 -9.31 -1.98 7.66
N CYS A 46 -8.49 -1.32 6.84
CA CYS A 46 -7.17 -0.82 7.26
C CYS A 46 -7.28 0.22 8.39
N GLN A 47 -8.26 1.13 8.31
CA GLN A 47 -8.50 2.13 9.36
C GLN A 47 -8.93 1.49 10.68
N THR A 48 -9.79 0.48 10.61
CA THR A 48 -10.21 -0.28 11.79
C THR A 48 -9.03 -1.02 12.42
N ALA A 49 -8.19 -1.68 11.60
CA ALA A 49 -6.99 -2.37 12.09
C ALA A 49 -6.01 -1.40 12.79
N ALA A 50 -5.74 -0.24 12.19
CA ALA A 50 -4.88 0.77 12.81
C ALA A 50 -5.43 1.23 14.18
N LYS A 51 -6.74 1.47 14.28
CA LYS A 51 -7.40 1.82 15.54
C LYS A 51 -7.27 0.73 16.59
N LEU A 52 -7.43 -0.54 16.20
CA LEU A 52 -7.32 -1.70 17.09
C LEU A 52 -5.89 -1.88 17.61
N LEU A 53 -4.89 -1.49 16.83
CA LEU A 53 -3.48 -1.47 17.23
C LEU A 53 -3.10 -0.19 18.02
N GLY A 54 -4.01 0.77 18.18
CA GLY A 54 -3.71 2.05 18.82
C GLY A 54 -2.79 2.96 18.01
N LEU A 55 -2.70 2.75 16.69
CA LEU A 55 -1.81 3.47 15.78
C LEU A 55 -2.58 4.54 14.98
N ALA A 56 -1.89 5.63 14.63
CA ALA A 56 -2.43 6.67 13.76
C ALA A 56 -2.64 6.15 12.33
N SER A 57 -1.75 5.29 11.86
CA SER A 57 -1.85 4.65 10.55
C SER A 57 -1.13 3.29 10.53
N LEU A 58 -1.41 2.45 9.53
CA LEU A 58 -0.67 1.20 9.35
C LEU A 58 0.79 1.40 8.91
N ARG A 59 1.21 2.64 8.58
CA ARG A 59 2.60 2.96 8.30
C ARG A 59 3.50 2.78 9.53
N ASP A 60 2.92 2.99 10.71
CA ASP A 60 3.58 2.91 12.00
C ASP A 60 3.59 1.47 12.57
N ALA A 61 2.89 0.54 11.91
CA ALA A 61 2.80 -0.84 12.35
C ALA A 61 4.07 -1.61 12.02
N THR A 62 4.48 -2.47 12.96
CA THR A 62 5.57 -3.43 12.84
C THR A 62 5.04 -4.85 12.70
N MET A 63 5.91 -5.79 12.34
CA MET A 63 5.51 -7.21 12.28
C MET A 63 5.22 -7.77 13.68
N GLU A 64 5.83 -7.22 14.71
CA GLU A 64 5.62 -7.58 16.11
C GLU A 64 4.20 -7.23 16.56
N ASP A 65 3.67 -6.07 16.14
CA ASP A 65 2.29 -5.65 16.42
C ASP A 65 1.28 -6.69 15.91
N LEU A 66 1.55 -7.30 14.74
CA LEU A 66 0.72 -8.35 14.14
C LEU A 66 0.93 -9.73 14.78
N LYS A 67 2.12 -10.03 15.28
CA LYS A 67 2.40 -11.32 15.94
C LYS A 67 1.79 -11.39 17.34
N SER A 68 1.73 -10.26 18.06
CA SER A 68 1.06 -10.19 19.37
C SER A 68 -0.44 -10.55 19.28
N TRP A 69 -1.04 -10.33 18.11
CA TRP A 69 -2.41 -10.73 17.79
C TRP A 69 -2.61 -12.23 17.57
N TYR A 70 -1.54 -13.01 17.34
CA TYR A 70 -1.61 -14.45 17.05
C TYR A 70 -1.73 -15.33 18.31
N ILE A 71 -1.90 -14.72 19.49
CA ILE A 71 -1.98 -15.42 20.79
C ILE A 71 -3.41 -15.34 21.39
N PHE A 72 -4.41 -14.96 20.60
CA PHE A 72 -5.84 -15.14 20.93
C PHE A 72 -6.46 -16.26 20.10
#